data_AF-A0A077L7E1-F1
#
_entry.id   AF-A0A077L7E1-F1
#
_cell.length_a   1.000
_cell.length_b   1.000
_cell.length_c   1.000
_cell.angle_alpha   90.00
_cell.angle_beta   90.00
_cell.angle_gamma   90.00
#
_symmetry.space_group_name_H-M   'P 1'
#
loop_
_entity.id
_entity.type
_entity.pdbx_description
1 polymer ?
#
loop_
_entity_poly.entity_id
_entity_poly.type
_entity_poly.pdbx_seq_one_letter_code
_entity_poly.pdbx_strand_id
1 'polypeptide(L)'
;AGTECRAAESECDIPENCTGQSAECPTDRFHKNGLPCLYNHGYCYNGKCPIMFYQCYFLFGSNATVAEDDCFNINERGDKYFYCRKENEKYIACARKDVKCGRLFCDNKKFPCHYNYSEDLDFGMVDHGTKCADGKVCSNRHCVDVNEAYKSTTVFSLI
;
A
#
# COMPACT_ATOMS: atom_id res chain seq x y z
N ALA A 1 -20.11 -16.12 24.97
CA ALA A 1 -18.69 -16.04 24.57
C ALA A 1 -18.49 -16.89 23.34
N GLY A 2 -17.56 -16.53 22.45
CA GLY A 2 -17.18 -17.36 21.29
C GLY A 2 -18.05 -17.20 20.03
N THR A 3 -19.03 -16.29 20.03
CA THR A 3 -19.78 -15.92 18.81
C THR A 3 -18.99 -14.90 18.02
N GLU A 4 -18.77 -15.12 16.73
CA GLU A 4 -18.15 -14.12 15.84
C GLU A 4 -18.99 -12.85 15.81
N CYS A 5 -18.35 -11.70 16.05
CA CYS A 5 -18.97 -10.39 15.99
C CYS A 5 -18.39 -9.51 14.88
N ARG A 6 -17.23 -9.89 14.32
CA ARG A 6 -16.66 -9.27 13.13
C ARG A 6 -15.90 -10.33 12.33
N ALA A 7 -16.29 -10.49 11.07
CA ALA A 7 -15.58 -11.34 10.12
C ALA A 7 -14.31 -10.64 9.61
N ALA A 8 -13.32 -11.41 9.20
CA ALA A 8 -12.12 -10.89 8.55
C ALA A 8 -12.44 -10.39 7.13
N GLU A 9 -11.96 -9.20 6.78
CA GLU A 9 -12.13 -8.59 5.46
C GLU A 9 -11.06 -9.03 4.44
N SER A 10 -9.92 -9.53 4.92
CA SER A 10 -8.84 -10.05 4.08
C SER A 10 -8.01 -11.10 4.82
N GLU A 11 -7.07 -11.76 4.14
CA GLU A 11 -6.12 -12.68 4.79
C GLU A 11 -5.15 -11.98 5.77
N CYS A 12 -5.09 -10.65 5.73
CA CYS A 12 -4.31 -9.83 6.64
C CYS A 12 -5.10 -9.39 7.88
N ASP A 13 -6.35 -9.81 8.00
CA ASP A 13 -7.30 -9.41 9.02
C ASP A 13 -7.70 -10.60 9.92
N ILE A 14 -7.91 -10.38 11.22
CA ILE A 14 -8.18 -11.44 12.21
C ILE A 14 -9.64 -11.33 12.67
N PRO A 15 -10.50 -12.34 12.52
CA PRO A 15 -11.88 -12.24 12.96
C PRO A 15 -11.99 -12.12 14.49
N GLU A 16 -12.93 -11.30 14.97
CA GLU A 16 -13.19 -11.12 16.40
C GLU A 16 -14.42 -11.90 16.88
N ASN A 17 -14.28 -12.48 18.06
CA ASN A 17 -15.34 -13.20 18.74
C ASN A 17 -15.72 -12.52 20.06
N CYS A 18 -17.01 -12.46 20.38
CA CYS A 18 -17.53 -11.92 21.63
C CYS A 18 -16.89 -12.61 22.84
N THR A 19 -16.38 -11.83 23.79
CA THR A 19 -15.81 -12.35 25.04
C THR A 19 -16.88 -12.97 25.96
N GLY A 20 -18.14 -12.57 25.78
CA GLY A 20 -19.24 -12.92 26.69
C GLY A 20 -19.25 -12.13 27.99
N GLN A 21 -18.33 -11.17 28.16
CA GLN A 21 -18.25 -10.28 29.33
C GLN A 21 -18.79 -8.87 29.02
N SER A 22 -18.92 -8.51 27.74
CA SER A 22 -19.46 -7.24 27.25
C SER A 22 -20.36 -7.48 26.03
N ALA A 23 -21.23 -6.52 25.74
CA ALA A 23 -22.00 -6.45 24.49
C ALA A 23 -21.15 -5.91 23.32
N GLU A 24 -20.01 -5.27 23.61
CA GLU A 24 -19.09 -4.76 22.60
C GLU A 24 -18.20 -5.87 22.03
N CYS A 25 -18.02 -5.86 20.72
CA CYS A 25 -17.01 -6.70 20.05
C CYS A 25 -15.61 -6.21 20.46
N PRO A 26 -14.62 -7.11 20.62
CA PRO A 26 -13.24 -6.69 20.85
C PRO A 26 -12.74 -5.70 19.79
N THR A 27 -11.71 -4.94 20.14
CA THR A 27 -11.02 -4.06 19.18
C THR A 27 -10.57 -4.85 17.96
N ASP A 28 -10.71 -4.25 16.79
CA ASP A 28 -10.30 -4.80 15.50
C ASP A 28 -8.79 -5.08 15.48
N ARG A 29 -8.41 -6.31 15.17
CA ARG A 29 -7.00 -6.76 15.14
C ARG A 29 -6.62 -7.28 13.78
N PHE A 30 -5.38 -6.99 13.41
CA PHE A 30 -4.81 -7.40 12.14
C PHE A 30 -3.62 -8.34 12.32
N HIS A 31 -3.33 -9.11 11.28
CA HIS A 31 -2.03 -9.75 11.17
C HIS A 31 -0.92 -8.68 11.13
N LYS A 32 0.27 -9.08 11.59
CA LYS A 32 1.43 -8.18 11.65
C LYS A 32 1.71 -7.58 10.26
N ASN A 33 2.05 -6.29 10.25
CA ASN A 33 2.54 -5.65 9.04
C ASN A 33 3.79 -6.38 8.53
N GLY A 34 3.92 -6.51 7.21
CA GLY A 34 5.03 -7.21 6.57
C GLY A 34 4.84 -8.72 6.37
N LEU A 35 3.75 -9.32 6.86
CA LEU A 35 3.42 -10.71 6.53
C LEU A 35 3.13 -10.83 5.02
N PRO A 36 3.74 -11.76 4.27
CA PRO A 36 3.40 -11.98 2.87
C PRO A 36 1.91 -12.32 2.70
N CYS A 37 1.28 -11.73 1.69
CA CYS A 37 -0.13 -11.94 1.36
C CYS A 37 -0.32 -12.09 -0.15
N LEU A 38 -1.47 -12.63 -0.56
CA LEU A 38 -1.87 -12.93 -1.92
C LEU A 38 -0.78 -13.73 -2.63
N TYR A 39 -0.42 -14.89 -2.08
CA TYR A 39 0.66 -15.72 -2.65
C TYR A 39 1.98 -14.95 -2.88
N ASN A 40 2.33 -14.08 -1.92
CA ASN A 40 3.54 -13.23 -1.94
C ASN A 40 3.53 -12.12 -3.02
N HIS A 41 2.36 -11.77 -3.54
CA HIS A 41 2.18 -10.57 -4.39
C HIS A 41 2.22 -9.27 -3.57
N GLY A 42 1.98 -9.32 -2.26
CA GLY A 42 2.02 -8.16 -1.38
C GLY A 42 2.53 -8.49 0.02
N TYR A 43 2.50 -7.48 0.88
CA TYR A 43 2.76 -7.60 2.30
C TYR A 43 1.63 -6.93 3.08
N CYS A 44 1.20 -7.54 4.18
CA CYS A 44 0.12 -7.02 5.00
C CYS A 44 0.47 -5.63 5.52
N TYR A 45 -0.50 -4.73 5.46
CA TYR A 45 -0.42 -3.38 5.97
C TYR A 45 -1.79 -2.95 6.51
N ASN A 46 -1.89 -2.81 7.82
CA ASN A 46 -3.10 -2.38 8.55
C ASN A 46 -4.36 -3.16 8.12
N GLY A 47 -4.30 -4.50 8.20
CA GLY A 47 -5.44 -5.37 7.90
C GLY A 47 -5.67 -5.65 6.41
N LYS A 48 -4.89 -5.06 5.51
CA LYS A 48 -5.06 -5.18 4.05
C LYS A 48 -3.80 -5.71 3.38
N CYS A 49 -3.96 -6.19 2.14
CA CYS A 49 -2.85 -6.55 1.25
C CYS A 49 -2.77 -5.54 0.07
N PRO A 50 -2.14 -4.36 0.26
CA PRO A 50 -2.03 -3.37 -0.81
C PRO A 50 -1.13 -3.89 -1.94
N ILE A 51 -1.70 -3.99 -3.14
CA ILE A 51 -0.97 -4.32 -4.37
C ILE A 51 -1.35 -3.35 -5.49
N MET A 52 -0.38 -3.01 -6.34
CA MET A 52 -0.59 -2.08 -7.46
C MET A 52 -1.70 -2.54 -8.41
N PHE A 53 -1.88 -3.86 -8.58
CA PHE A 53 -2.92 -4.40 -9.45
C PHE A 53 -4.33 -3.97 -9.02
N TYR A 54 -4.66 -4.10 -7.72
CA TYR A 54 -5.97 -3.67 -7.23
C TYR A 54 -6.12 -2.16 -7.25
N GLN A 55 -5.06 -1.39 -7.02
CA GLN A 55 -5.11 0.07 -7.22
C GLN A 55 -5.45 0.44 -8.67
N CYS A 56 -4.81 -0.21 -9.65
CA CYS A 56 -5.14 -0.02 -11.06
C CYS A 56 -6.59 -0.41 -11.38
N TYR A 57 -7.05 -1.55 -10.85
CA TYR A 57 -8.43 -1.99 -10.98
C TYR A 57 -9.41 -0.95 -10.44
N PHE A 58 -9.16 -0.39 -9.25
CA PHE A 58 -10.04 0.60 -8.64
C PHE A 58 -10.04 1.94 -9.39
N LEU A 59 -8.90 2.36 -9.93
CA LEU A 59 -8.79 3.64 -10.65
C LEU A 59 -9.36 3.58 -12.08
N PHE A 60 -9.23 2.44 -12.77
CA PHE A 60 -9.47 2.35 -14.21
C PHE A 60 -10.38 1.18 -14.64
N GLY A 61 -10.86 0.38 -13.70
CA GLY A 61 -11.74 -0.76 -13.94
C GLY A 61 -11.03 -2.07 -14.25
N SER A 62 -11.83 -3.10 -14.54
CA SER A 62 -11.38 -4.50 -14.64
C SER A 62 -10.38 -4.83 -15.73
N ASN A 63 -10.23 -3.96 -16.74
CA ASN A 63 -9.27 -4.15 -17.82
C ASN A 63 -7.88 -3.56 -17.51
N ALA A 64 -7.71 -2.90 -16.37
CA ALA A 64 -6.47 -2.26 -16.01
C ALA A 64 -5.52 -3.23 -15.29
N THR A 65 -4.26 -3.16 -15.67
CA THR A 65 -3.15 -3.91 -15.06
C THR A 65 -2.05 -2.93 -14.66
N VAL A 66 -1.05 -3.39 -13.91
CA VAL A 66 0.12 -2.57 -13.59
C VAL A 66 0.90 -2.33 -14.88
N ALA A 67 1.29 -1.08 -15.13
CA ALA A 67 2.11 -0.76 -16.30
C ALA A 67 3.52 -1.36 -16.19
N GLU A 68 4.18 -1.44 -17.34
CA GLU A 68 5.61 -1.80 -17.44
C GLU A 68 6.50 -0.88 -16.58
N ASP A 69 7.62 -1.42 -16.11
CA ASP A 69 8.53 -0.73 -15.19
C ASP A 69 9.03 0.60 -15.73
N ASP A 70 9.24 0.69 -17.05
CA ASP A 70 9.69 1.91 -17.73
C ASP A 70 8.76 3.11 -17.52
N CYS A 71 7.46 2.88 -17.35
CA CYS A 71 6.51 3.96 -17.07
C CYS A 71 6.82 4.64 -15.73
N PHE A 72 7.28 3.89 -14.73
CA PHE A 72 7.55 4.42 -13.40
C PHE A 72 8.78 5.34 -13.37
N ASN A 73 9.73 5.19 -14.29
CA ASN A 73 10.89 6.08 -14.41
C ASN A 73 10.49 7.55 -14.68
N ILE A 74 9.27 7.78 -15.17
CA ILE A 74 8.71 9.14 -15.33
C ILE A 74 8.66 9.89 -13.98
N ASN A 75 8.55 9.16 -12.86
CA ASN A 75 8.56 9.74 -11.52
C ASN A 75 9.89 10.41 -11.11
N GLU A 76 10.97 10.21 -11.87
CA GLU A 76 12.24 10.92 -11.67
C GLU A 76 12.20 12.38 -12.15
N ARG A 77 11.12 12.82 -12.82
CA ARG A 77 10.97 14.21 -13.30
C ARG A 77 10.82 15.22 -12.16
N GLY A 78 10.10 14.86 -11.10
CA GLY A 78 9.84 15.77 -9.97
C GLY A 78 8.98 16.98 -10.33
N ASP A 79 7.93 16.77 -11.12
CA ASP A 79 6.95 17.80 -11.47
C ASP A 79 5.60 17.58 -10.75
N LYS A 80 4.57 18.37 -11.09
CA LYS A 80 3.26 18.33 -10.44
C LYS A 80 2.57 16.97 -10.52
N TYR A 81 2.85 16.15 -11.53
CA TYR A 81 2.18 14.88 -11.75
C TYR A 81 3.05 13.67 -11.41
N PHE A 82 4.37 13.82 -11.60
CA PHE A 82 5.34 12.74 -11.53
C PHE A 82 6.42 13.07 -10.50
N TYR A 83 6.18 12.60 -9.28
CA TYR A 83 7.02 12.87 -8.13
C TYR A 83 6.86 11.76 -7.09
N CYS A 84 7.70 11.78 -6.05
CA CYS A 84 7.52 10.92 -4.87
C CYS A 84 6.92 11.71 -3.71
N ARG A 85 7.48 12.88 -3.39
CA ARG A 85 7.03 13.71 -2.26
C ARG A 85 6.78 15.15 -2.68
N LYS A 86 5.99 15.86 -1.88
CA LYS A 86 5.83 17.30 -1.96
C LYS A 86 6.22 17.89 -0.61
N GLU A 87 7.19 18.80 -0.59
CA GLU A 87 7.66 19.47 0.62
C GLU A 87 7.70 20.98 0.35
N ASN A 88 7.04 21.79 1.18
CA ASN A 88 6.99 23.25 1.04
C ASN A 88 6.64 23.72 -0.39
N GLU A 89 5.53 23.20 -0.95
CA GLU A 89 5.07 23.45 -2.32
C GLU A 89 6.00 22.99 -3.46
N LYS A 90 7.14 22.36 -3.13
CA LYS A 90 8.07 21.81 -4.12
C LYS A 90 7.81 20.32 -4.33
N TYR A 91 7.62 19.93 -5.58
CA TYR A 91 7.60 18.53 -5.99
C TYR A 91 9.02 17.96 -5.99
N ILE A 92 9.20 16.83 -5.32
CA ILE A 92 10.47 16.13 -5.16
C ILE A 92 10.42 14.88 -6.02
N ALA A 93 11.31 14.83 -7.01
CA ALA A 93 11.55 13.66 -7.85
C ALA A 93 11.82 12.41 -7.01
N CYS A 94 11.36 11.27 -7.50
CA CYS A 94 11.79 10.00 -6.93
C CYS A 94 13.27 9.78 -7.19
N ALA A 95 13.98 9.19 -6.22
CA ALA A 95 15.23 8.51 -6.55
C ALA A 95 14.90 7.28 -7.40
N ARG A 96 15.84 6.83 -8.25
CA ARG A 96 15.63 5.66 -9.12
C ARG A 96 15.12 4.41 -8.41
N LYS A 97 15.56 4.16 -7.16
CA LYS A 97 15.08 3.02 -6.35
C LYS A 97 13.64 3.18 -5.82
N ASP A 98 13.12 4.40 -5.80
CA ASP A 98 11.85 4.78 -5.19
C ASP A 98 10.74 5.03 -6.23
N VAL A 99 11.04 4.90 -7.53
CA VAL A 99 10.11 5.22 -8.63
C VAL A 99 8.78 4.47 -8.55
N LYS A 100 8.79 3.26 -7.97
CA LYS A 100 7.61 2.43 -7.71
C LYS A 100 6.79 2.87 -6.49
N CYS A 101 7.14 3.98 -5.85
CA CYS A 101 6.42 4.55 -4.71
C CYS A 101 5.92 5.99 -4.96
N GLY A 102 6.06 6.47 -6.19
CA GLY A 102 5.51 7.74 -6.68
C GLY A 102 4.13 7.59 -7.32
N ARG A 103 3.90 8.28 -8.45
CA ARG A 103 2.68 8.12 -9.27
C ARG A 103 2.52 6.66 -9.71
N LEU A 104 1.32 6.13 -9.55
CA LEU A 104 0.98 4.81 -10.09
C LEU A 104 0.74 4.90 -11.60
N PHE A 105 1.29 3.95 -12.33
CA PHE A 105 1.04 3.77 -13.75
C PHE A 105 0.36 2.42 -14.00
N CYS A 106 -0.68 2.45 -14.83
CA CYS A 106 -1.50 1.31 -15.20
C CYS A 106 -1.57 1.18 -16.72
N ASP A 107 -1.70 -0.05 -17.20
CA ASP A 107 -1.92 -0.36 -18.61
C ASP A 107 -3.36 -0.86 -18.83
N ASN A 108 -4.05 -0.27 -19.80
CA ASN A 108 -5.37 -0.71 -20.26
C ASN A 108 -5.39 -1.09 -21.76
N LYS A 109 -4.24 -1.51 -22.31
CA LYS A 109 -3.93 -1.83 -23.72
C LYS A 109 -3.98 -0.64 -24.69
N LYS A 110 -4.78 0.37 -24.39
CA LYS A 110 -4.87 1.60 -25.20
C LYS A 110 -3.85 2.66 -24.75
N PHE A 111 -3.58 2.70 -23.46
CA PHE A 111 -2.67 3.64 -22.82
C PHE A 111 -1.71 2.87 -21.89
N PRO A 112 -0.47 2.58 -22.32
CA PRO A 112 0.44 1.71 -21.57
C PRO A 112 1.02 2.33 -20.28
N CYS A 113 1.08 3.66 -20.20
CA CYS A 113 1.48 4.40 -19.00
C CYS A 113 0.34 5.31 -18.52
N HIS A 114 -0.86 4.76 -18.36
CA HIS A 114 -2.01 5.55 -17.90
C HIS A 114 -1.86 5.89 -16.42
N TYR A 115 -2.13 7.14 -16.05
CA TYR A 115 -2.06 7.62 -14.68
C TYR A 115 -3.27 8.50 -14.39
N ASN A 116 -3.62 8.61 -13.11
CA ASN A 116 -4.69 9.48 -12.65
C ASN A 116 -4.17 10.40 -11.56
N TYR A 117 -4.76 11.58 -11.42
CA TYR A 117 -4.42 12.56 -10.40
C TYR A 117 -5.65 13.37 -10.02
N SER A 118 -5.63 13.97 -8.83
CA SER A 118 -6.62 14.96 -8.41
C SER A 118 -5.93 16.05 -7.58
N GLU A 119 -6.72 16.91 -6.93
CA GLU A 119 -6.20 17.88 -5.96
C GLU A 119 -5.78 17.20 -4.64
N ASP A 120 -6.27 15.99 -4.37
CA ASP A 120 -5.71 15.12 -3.32
C ASP A 120 -4.36 14.59 -3.79
N LEU A 121 -3.30 14.93 -3.05
CA LEU A 121 -1.92 14.58 -3.37
C LEU A 121 -1.67 13.07 -3.36
N ASP A 122 -2.45 12.31 -2.58
CA ASP A 122 -2.30 10.87 -2.47
C ASP A 122 -3.11 10.13 -3.54
N PHE A 123 -4.13 10.77 -4.11
CA PHE A 123 -4.98 10.14 -5.13
C PHE A 123 -4.18 9.80 -6.39
N GLY A 124 -4.21 8.52 -6.78
CA GLY A 124 -3.49 7.98 -7.93
C GLY A 124 -1.99 7.76 -7.71
N MET A 125 -1.47 8.00 -6.50
CA MET A 125 -0.13 7.57 -6.11
C MET A 125 -0.16 6.10 -5.68
N VAL A 126 0.99 5.43 -5.67
CA VAL A 126 1.09 4.06 -5.13
C VAL A 126 0.83 4.11 -3.62
N ASP A 127 -0.11 3.30 -3.10
CA ASP A 127 -0.45 3.35 -1.67
C ASP A 127 0.73 2.93 -0.77
N HIS A 128 0.72 3.43 0.47
CA HIS A 128 1.63 2.95 1.50
C HIS A 128 1.43 1.46 1.79
N GLY A 129 2.54 0.78 2.10
CA GLY A 129 2.60 -0.66 2.30
C GLY A 129 2.57 -1.50 1.03
N THR A 130 2.33 -0.89 -0.13
CA THR A 130 2.38 -1.61 -1.42
C THR A 130 3.77 -2.17 -1.66
N LYS A 131 3.84 -3.44 -2.09
CA LYS A 131 5.09 -4.08 -2.50
C LYS A 131 5.70 -3.35 -3.70
N CYS A 132 6.93 -2.86 -3.56
CA CYS A 132 7.66 -2.14 -4.62
C CYS A 132 8.83 -2.95 -5.19
N ALA A 133 9.29 -3.97 -4.45
CA ALA A 133 10.21 -5.01 -4.90
C ALA A 133 10.10 -6.20 -3.93
N ASP A 134 10.76 -7.32 -4.22
CA ASP A 134 10.84 -8.44 -3.27
C ASP A 134 11.49 -7.99 -1.96
N GLY A 135 10.83 -8.30 -0.84
CA GLY A 135 11.25 -7.89 0.49
C GLY A 135 11.09 -6.39 0.78
N LYS A 136 10.43 -5.61 -0.09
CA LYS A 136 10.32 -4.15 0.04
C LYS A 136 8.91 -3.61 -0.14
N VAL A 137 8.62 -2.52 0.57
CA VAL A 137 7.33 -1.83 0.54
C VAL A 137 7.50 -0.32 0.43
N CYS A 138 6.44 0.35 -0.05
CA CYS A 138 6.37 1.80 -0.06
C CYS A 138 6.08 2.37 1.33
N SER A 139 7.06 3.06 1.92
CA SER A 139 6.90 3.79 3.18
C SER A 139 7.39 5.23 2.99
N ASN A 140 6.57 6.22 3.34
CA ASN A 140 6.88 7.65 3.13
C ASN A 140 7.40 7.95 1.71
N ARG A 141 6.79 7.30 0.71
CA ARG A 141 7.13 7.45 -0.71
C ARG A 141 8.56 7.00 -1.07
N HIS A 142 9.12 6.10 -0.27
CA HIS A 142 10.38 5.40 -0.53
C HIS A 142 10.15 3.89 -0.61
N CYS A 143 10.92 3.20 -1.45
CA CYS A 143 10.94 1.75 -1.51
C CYS A 143 11.99 1.19 -0.54
N VAL A 144 11.51 0.79 0.63
CA VAL A 144 12.35 0.38 1.77
C VAL A 144 12.14 -1.09 2.11
N ASP A 145 13.09 -1.68 2.83
CA ASP A 145 12.97 -3.06 3.31
C ASP A 145 11.75 -3.21 4.23
N VAL A 146 11.01 -4.32 4.09
CA VAL A 146 9.83 -4.62 4.92
C VAL A 146 10.17 -4.59 6.40
N ASN A 147 11.33 -5.12 6.79
CA ASN A 147 11.77 -5.12 8.18
C ASN A 147 12.19 -3.73 8.65
N GLU A 148 12.65 -2.85 7.74
CA GLU A 148 12.93 -1.45 8.04
C GLU A 148 11.65 -0.64 8.22
N ALA A 149 10.70 -0.79 7.28
CA ALA A 149 9.41 -0.10 7.29
C ALA A 149 8.59 -0.41 8.53
N TYR A 150 8.62 -1.67 8.97
CA TYR A 150 7.85 -2.18 10.08
C TYR A 150 8.73 -2.63 11.23
N LYS A 151 9.95 -2.05 11.38
CA LYS A 151 10.80 -2.27 12.56
C LYS A 151 9.90 -2.19 13.76
N SER A 152 9.75 -3.34 14.40
CA SER A 152 8.78 -3.47 15.45
C SER A 152 9.12 -2.43 16.52
N THR A 153 8.12 -1.65 16.91
CA THR A 153 8.06 -1.03 18.24
C THR A 153 8.01 -2.10 19.35
N THR A 154 8.70 -3.24 19.21
CA THR A 154 9.15 -4.08 20.34
C THR A 154 10.39 -3.45 20.97
N VAL A 155 10.23 -2.23 21.47
CA VAL A 155 10.74 -1.85 22.79
C VAL A 155 9.61 -1.05 23.42
N PHE A 156 8.61 -1.74 23.95
CA PHE A 156 7.76 -1.39 25.11
C PHE A 156 6.61 -2.40 25.16
N SER A 157 6.94 -3.67 25.39
CA SER A 157 6.07 -4.52 26.19
C SER A 157 6.56 -4.40 27.63
N LEU A 158 5.70 -3.81 28.46
CA LEU A 158 5.55 -4.09 29.90
C LEU A 158 6.80 -3.99 30.77
N ILE A 159 6.94 -2.85 31.45
CA ILE A 159 7.01 -2.83 32.91
C ILE A 159 5.86 -1.94 33.39
#